data_AF-A0A3N5F6S9-F1
#
_entry.id   AF-A0A3N5F6S9-F1
#
_cell.length_a   1.000
_cell.length_b   1.000
_cell.length_c   1.000
_cell.angle_alpha   90.00
_cell.angle_beta   90.00
_cell.angle_gamma   90.00
#
_symmetry.space_group_name_H-M   'P 1'
#
loop_
_entity.id
_entity.type
_entity.pdbx_description
1 polymer ?
#
loop_
_entity_poly.entity_id
_entity_poly.type
_entity_poly.pdbx_seq_one_letter_code
_entity_poly.pdbx_strand_id
1 'polypeptide(L)'
;MGLFGGFIEKFKQGLAKTKEVFTAPLKKLFSLGRKLDDATLEEIEEALITADFGVDVTGKILTELRAAYKKREIETTDKVLDFLNKYIKKRPTEKGNEIRWSGQPPTVILVCGVNGVGKTTS
;
A
#
# COMPACT_ATOMS: atom_id res chain seq x y z
N MET A 1 -21.95 19.17 6.02
CA MET A 1 -21.32 17.88 6.43
C MET A 1 -21.29 16.82 5.30
N GLY A 2 -21.67 17.11 4.04
CA GLY A 2 -21.81 16.09 2.98
C GLY A 2 -20.70 16.00 1.89
N LEU A 3 -19.87 17.03 1.73
CA LEU A 3 -18.89 17.11 0.63
C LEU A 3 -17.67 16.18 0.81
N PHE A 4 -17.13 16.07 2.03
CA PHE A 4 -16.01 15.17 2.32
C PHE A 4 -16.38 13.68 2.25
N GLY A 5 -17.61 13.34 2.66
CA GLY A 5 -18.11 11.96 2.61
C GLY A 5 -18.22 11.43 1.18
N GLY A 6 -18.77 12.23 0.26
CA GLY A 6 -18.90 11.85 -1.15
C GLY A 6 -17.56 11.69 -1.87
N PHE A 7 -16.56 12.53 -1.54
CA PHE A 7 -15.20 12.39 -2.08
C PHE A 7 -14.51 11.11 -1.59
N ILE A 8 -14.56 10.84 -0.29
CA ILE A 8 -13.98 9.63 0.30
C ILE A 8 -14.66 8.37 -0.26
N GLU A 9 -15.97 8.41 -0.48
CA GLU A 9 -16.69 7.25 -1.02
C GLU A 9 -16.29 6.95 -2.47
N LYS A 10 -16.18 7.98 -3.32
CA LYS A 10 -15.65 7.82 -4.69
C LYS A 10 -14.22 7.30 -4.70
N PHE A 11 -13.37 7.80 -3.79
CA PHE A 11 -11.99 7.35 -3.64
C PHE A 11 -11.93 5.87 -3.21
N LYS A 12 -12.73 5.47 -2.22
CA LYS A 12 -12.85 4.07 -1.79
C LYS A 12 -13.34 3.16 -2.92
N GLN A 13 -14.32 3.60 -3.71
CA GLN A 13 -14.83 2.86 -4.86
C GLN A 13 -13.75 2.68 -5.93
N GLY A 14 -12.99 3.72 -6.25
CA GLY A 14 -11.86 3.64 -7.19
C GLY A 14 -10.76 2.66 -6.75
N LEU A 15 -10.58 2.49 -5.45
CA LEU A 15 -9.60 1.55 -4.86
C LEU A 15 -10.16 0.16 -4.55
N ALA A 16 -11.46 -0.08 -4.76
CA ALA A 16 -12.12 -1.31 -4.31
C ALA A 16 -11.47 -2.56 -4.92
N LYS A 17 -11.16 -2.52 -6.23
CA LYS A 17 -10.54 -3.63 -6.96
C LYS A 17 -9.13 -3.93 -6.45
N THR A 18 -8.28 -2.90 -6.27
CA THR A 18 -6.93 -3.06 -5.71
C THR A 18 -6.97 -3.62 -4.30
N LYS A 19 -7.89 -3.13 -3.47
CA LYS A 19 -8.10 -3.65 -2.11
C LYS A 19 -8.49 -5.13 -2.13
N GLU A 20 -9.35 -5.54 -3.05
CA GLU A 20 -9.77 -6.94 -3.18
C GLU A 20 -8.59 -7.84 -3.58
N VAL A 21 -7.86 -7.50 -4.65
CA VAL A 21 -6.68 -8.24 -5.13
C VAL A 21 -5.63 -8.39 -4.04
N PHE A 22 -5.38 -7.33 -3.27
CA PHE A 22 -4.40 -7.34 -2.19
C PHE A 22 -4.89 -8.10 -0.94
N THR A 23 -6.14 -7.89 -0.51
CA THR A 23 -6.61 -8.42 0.79
C THR A 23 -7.15 -9.84 0.71
N ALA A 24 -7.59 -10.33 -0.45
CA ALA A 24 -8.16 -11.66 -0.57
C ALA A 24 -7.15 -12.79 -0.30
N PRO A 25 -5.92 -12.80 -0.87
CA PRO A 25 -4.91 -13.82 -0.58
C PRO A 25 -4.52 -13.80 0.90
N LEU A 26 -4.31 -12.60 1.44
CA LEU A 26 -3.96 -12.38 2.84
C LEU A 26 -5.08 -12.88 3.77
N LYS A 27 -6.35 -12.57 3.51
CA LYS A 27 -7.48 -13.07 4.32
C LYS A 27 -7.59 -14.59 4.31
N LYS A 28 -7.31 -15.24 3.17
CA LYS A 28 -7.29 -16.71 3.05
C LYS A 28 -6.20 -17.33 3.91
N LEU A 29 -5.03 -16.69 3.99
CA LEU A 29 -3.96 -17.10 4.90
C LEU A 29 -4.41 -17.00 6.36
N PHE A 30 -5.25 -16.01 6.68
CA PHE A 30 -5.58 -15.66 8.06
C PHE A 30 -6.78 -16.41 8.63
N SER A 31 -7.71 -16.86 7.79
CA SER A 31 -8.94 -17.53 8.22
C SER A 31 -8.70 -18.87 8.92
N LEU A 32 -7.50 -19.43 8.80
CA LEU A 32 -7.12 -20.70 9.43
C LEU A 32 -6.30 -20.53 10.71
N GLY A 33 -6.01 -19.30 11.14
CA GLY A 33 -5.18 -19.05 12.33
C GLY A 33 -3.81 -19.72 12.25
N ARG A 34 -3.26 -19.84 11.03
CA ARG A 34 -1.98 -20.53 10.79
C ARG A 34 -0.88 -19.83 11.59
N LYS A 35 0.03 -20.63 12.13
CA LYS A 35 1.25 -20.11 12.74
C LYS A 35 2.08 -19.45 11.65
N LEU A 36 2.72 -18.33 11.97
CA LEU A 36 3.65 -17.72 11.05
C LEU A 36 4.91 -18.61 10.96
N ASP A 37 5.07 -19.26 9.81
CA ASP A 37 6.22 -20.09 9.44
C ASP A 37 6.77 -19.65 8.08
N ASP A 38 7.86 -20.28 7.63
CA ASP A 38 8.50 -19.89 6.37
C ASP A 38 7.56 -20.03 5.16
N ALA A 39 6.66 -21.03 5.17
CA ALA A 39 5.69 -21.22 4.10
C ALA A 39 4.66 -20.07 4.06
N THR A 40 4.14 -19.64 5.21
CA THR A 40 3.23 -18.49 5.25
C THR A 40 3.92 -17.18 4.86
N LEU A 41 5.22 -17.03 5.13
CA LEU A 41 5.99 -15.86 4.72
C LEU A 41 6.19 -15.81 3.20
N GLU A 42 6.39 -16.95 2.56
CA GLU A 42 6.48 -17.08 1.10
C GLU A 42 5.13 -16.73 0.43
N GLU A 43 4.01 -17.22 0.98
CA GLU A 43 2.67 -16.86 0.47
C GLU A 43 2.40 -15.34 0.64
N ILE A 44 2.90 -14.71 1.71
CA ILE A 44 2.82 -13.24 1.90
C ILE A 44 3.69 -12.50 0.89
N GLU A 45 4.90 -13.01 0.60
CA GLU A 45 5.80 -12.44 -0.40
C GLU A 45 5.14 -12.41 -1.78
N GLU A 46 4.58 -13.55 -2.22
CA GLU A 46 3.88 -13.67 -3.49
C GLU A 46 2.70 -12.71 -3.59
N ALA A 47 1.92 -12.58 -2.51
CA ALA A 47 0.80 -11.64 -2.44
C ALA A 47 1.25 -10.17 -2.58
N LEU A 48 2.39 -9.80 -1.97
CA LEU A 48 2.94 -8.44 -2.06
C LEU A 48 3.49 -8.13 -3.46
N ILE A 49 4.18 -9.09 -4.09
CA ILE A 49 4.68 -8.94 -5.46
C ILE A 49 3.52 -8.80 -6.46
N THR A 50 2.50 -9.64 -6.33
CA THR A 50 1.29 -9.60 -7.20
C THR A 50 0.52 -8.29 -7.04
N ALA A 51 0.64 -7.63 -5.89
CA ALA A 51 0.05 -6.33 -5.60
C ALA A 51 0.92 -5.14 -6.02
N ASP A 52 1.93 -5.34 -6.88
CA ASP A 52 2.83 -4.30 -7.41
C ASP A 52 3.70 -3.58 -6.37
N PHE A 53 4.02 -4.20 -5.22
CA PHE A 53 4.94 -3.58 -4.25
C PHE A 53 6.39 -3.57 -4.71
N GLY A 54 6.78 -4.48 -5.60
CA GLY A 54 8.15 -4.66 -6.08
C GLY A 54 9.07 -5.34 -5.05
N VAL A 55 10.17 -5.92 -5.54
CA VAL A 55 11.08 -6.79 -4.76
C VAL A 55 11.69 -6.06 -3.55
N ASP A 56 12.17 -4.83 -3.75
CA ASP A 56 12.85 -4.08 -2.69
C ASP A 56 11.94 -3.74 -1.51
N VAL A 57 10.68 -3.38 -1.79
CA VAL A 57 9.72 -3.02 -0.73
C VAL A 57 9.26 -4.29 -0.01
N THR A 58 8.95 -5.34 -0.76
CA THR A 58 8.54 -6.64 -0.23
C THR A 58 9.62 -7.24 0.67
N GLY A 59 10.88 -7.24 0.24
CA GLY A 59 11.99 -7.76 1.05
C GLY A 59 12.15 -7.02 2.40
N LYS A 60 11.97 -5.70 2.41
CA LYS A 60 11.98 -4.90 3.65
C LYS A 60 10.82 -5.26 4.57
N ILE A 61 9.61 -5.40 4.00
CA ILE A 61 8.42 -5.82 4.75
C ILE A 61 8.65 -7.19 5.41
N LEU A 62 9.12 -8.18 4.65
CA LEU A 62 9.33 -9.54 5.17
C LEU A 62 10.40 -9.58 6.25
N THR A 63 11.46 -8.78 6.12
CA THR A 63 12.52 -8.67 7.13
C THR A 63 11.95 -8.15 8.46
N GLU A 64 11.16 -7.08 8.42
CA GLU A 64 10.55 -6.54 9.63
C GLU A 64 9.47 -7.47 10.20
N LEU A 65 8.69 -8.15 9.34
CA LEU A 65 7.67 -9.11 9.77
C LEU A 65 8.30 -10.31 10.51
N ARG A 66 9.41 -10.85 9.97
CA ARG A 66 10.20 -11.91 10.64
C ARG A 66 10.75 -11.43 11.99
N ALA A 67 11.23 -10.18 12.06
CA ALA A 67 11.73 -9.62 13.31
C ALA A 67 10.62 -9.45 14.36
N ALA A 68 9.46 -8.92 13.96
CA ALA A 68 8.29 -8.76 14.83
C ALA A 68 7.77 -10.12 15.32
N TYR A 69 7.77 -11.14 14.47
CA TYR A 69 7.42 -12.51 14.85
C TYR A 69 8.40 -13.11 15.87
N LYS A 70 9.72 -12.98 15.65
CA LYS A 70 10.74 -13.46 16.61
C LYS A 70 10.62 -12.79 17.98
N LYS A 71 10.18 -11.53 18.01
CA LYS A 71 9.89 -10.79 19.25
C LYS A 71 8.54 -11.12 19.89
N ARG A 72 7.74 -12.00 19.28
CA ARG A 72 6.36 -12.32 19.66
C ARG A 72 5.42 -11.10 19.66
N GLU A 73 5.73 -10.10 18.84
CA GLU A 73 4.86 -8.92 18.67
C GLU A 73 3.67 -9.23 17.74
N ILE A 74 3.79 -10.30 16.95
CA ILE A 74 2.79 -10.81 16.02
C ILE A 74 2.78 -12.33 16.20
N GLU A 75 1.77 -12.89 16.84
CA GLU A 75 1.72 -14.34 17.09
C GLU A 75 0.81 -15.07 16.09
N THR A 76 -0.08 -14.34 15.43
CA THR A 76 -1.11 -14.90 14.55
C THR A 76 -1.18 -14.12 13.24
N THR A 77 -1.52 -14.82 12.17
CA THR A 77 -1.50 -14.28 10.81
C THR A 77 -2.51 -13.14 10.60
N ASP A 78 -3.60 -13.06 11.36
CA ASP A 78 -4.55 -11.93 11.33
C ASP A 78 -3.90 -10.57 11.69
N LYS A 79 -2.80 -10.58 12.44
CA LYS A 79 -2.05 -9.38 12.82
C LYS A 79 -1.13 -8.87 11.71
N VAL A 80 -0.92 -9.64 10.64
CA VAL A 80 -0.08 -9.25 9.49
C VAL A 80 -0.68 -8.05 8.76
N LEU A 81 -2.00 -7.98 8.57
CA LEU A 81 -2.64 -6.79 7.94
C LEU A 81 -2.43 -5.52 8.76
N ASP A 82 -2.56 -5.62 10.08
CA ASP A 82 -2.31 -4.49 10.98
C ASP A 82 -0.85 -4.06 10.93
N PHE A 83 0.08 -5.01 10.88
CA PHE A 83 1.50 -4.75 10.69
C PHE A 83 1.77 -4.04 9.37
N LEU A 84 1.25 -4.56 8.24
CA LEU A 84 1.41 -3.95 6.91
C LEU A 84 0.84 -2.53 6.88
N ASN A 85 -0.34 -2.32 7.45
CA ASN A 85 -0.95 -0.99 7.56
C ASN A 85 -0.06 -0.03 8.34
N LYS A 86 0.52 -0.47 9.47
CA LYS A 86 1.45 0.36 10.25
C LYS A 86 2.74 0.63 9.47
N TYR A 87 3.30 -0.37 8.80
CA TYR A 87 4.51 -0.24 8.00
C TYR A 87 4.33 0.78 6.86
N ILE A 88 3.25 0.65 6.09
CA ILE A 88 2.94 1.55 4.97
C ILE A 88 2.72 2.99 5.48
N LYS A 89 2.00 3.17 6.61
CA LYS A 89 1.77 4.49 7.21
C LYS A 89 3.04 5.13 7.78
N LYS A 90 4.03 4.33 8.19
CA LYS A 90 5.30 4.83 8.73
C LYS A 90 6.25 5.32 7.66
N ARG A 91 6.06 4.94 6.39
CA ARG A 91 6.88 5.51 5.30
C ARG A 91 6.63 7.01 5.27
N PRO A 92 7.68 7.83 5.44
CA PRO A 92 7.52 9.28 5.36
C PRO A 92 6.95 9.62 3.98
N THR A 93 5.86 10.37 3.94
CA THR A 93 5.60 11.20 2.78
C THR A 93 6.78 12.16 2.70
N GLU A 94 7.62 12.00 1.67
CA GLU A 94 8.78 12.86 1.50
C GLU A 94 8.31 14.33 1.54
N LYS A 95 8.86 15.11 2.48
CA LYS A 95 8.63 16.55 2.50
C LYS A 95 9.15 17.11 1.18
N GLY A 96 8.30 17.86 0.48
CA GLY A 96 8.66 18.45 -0.82
C GLY A 96 7.95 17.85 -2.02
N ASN A 97 7.06 16.86 -1.84
CA ASN A 97 6.18 16.34 -2.90
C ASN A 97 4.97 17.25 -3.21
N GLU A 98 4.98 18.49 -2.72
CA GLU A 98 3.94 19.48 -3.02
C GLU A 98 4.26 20.20 -4.33
N ILE A 99 3.21 20.64 -5.04
CA ILE A 99 3.38 21.52 -6.20
C ILE A 99 4.05 22.81 -5.73
N ARG A 100 5.18 23.17 -6.36
CA ARG A 100 5.85 24.45 -6.13
C ARG A 100 5.17 25.53 -6.96
N TRP A 101 4.38 26.37 -6.30
CA TRP A 101 3.70 27.50 -6.94
C TRP A 101 4.67 28.67 -7.16
N SER A 102 4.50 29.39 -8.27
CA SER A 102 5.26 30.62 -8.51
C SER A 102 4.80 31.73 -7.56
N GLY A 103 5.73 32.51 -7.02
CA GLY A 103 5.43 33.68 -6.19
C GLY A 103 4.81 34.84 -6.97
N GLN A 104 4.88 34.81 -8.31
CA GLN A 104 4.22 35.77 -9.20
C GLN A 104 3.56 35.04 -10.39
N PRO A 105 2.34 35.40 -10.81
CA PRO A 105 1.67 34.77 -11.95
C PRO A 105 2.41 34.96 -13.29
N PRO A 106 2.32 34.00 -14.22
CA PRO A 106 1.62 32.72 -14.10
C PRO A 106 2.49 31.63 -13.44
N THR A 107 1.85 30.66 -12.79
CA THR A 107 2.50 29.36 -12.53
C THR A 107 2.41 28.52 -13.80
N VAL A 108 3.55 28.05 -14.30
CA VAL A 108 3.62 27.18 -15.49
C VAL A 108 3.85 25.73 -15.04
N ILE A 109 2.96 24.82 -15.43
CA ILE A 109 3.06 23.38 -15.15
C ILE A 109 3.27 22.66 -16.47
N LEU A 110 4.41 21.99 -16.62
CA LEU A 110 4.71 21.14 -17.78
C LEU A 110 4.32 19.70 -17.47
N VAL A 111 3.30 19.17 -18.15
CA VAL A 111 2.87 17.78 -18.01
C VAL A 111 3.56 16.91 -19.08
N CYS A 112 4.41 15.98 -18.65
CA CYS A 112 5.17 15.08 -19.53
C CYS A 112 4.82 13.60 -19.31
N GLY A 113 5.08 12.76 -20.33
CA GLY A 113 4.87 11.30 -20.28
C GLY A 113 4.61 10.69 -21.66
N VAL A 114 4.63 9.36 -21.76
CA VAL A 114 4.41 8.63 -23.02
C VAL A 114 2.96 8.73 -23.51
N ASN A 115 2.68 8.41 -24.77
CA ASN A 115 1.31 8.46 -25.31
C ASN A 115 0.39 7.44 -24.62
N GLY A 116 -0.88 7.78 -24.41
CA GLY A 116 -1.88 6.88 -23.83
C GLY A 116 -1.99 6.87 -22.29
N VAL A 117 -1.10 7.52 -21.54
CA VAL A 117 -1.16 7.55 -20.05
C VAL A 117 -2.09 8.61 -19.47
N GLY A 118 -2.94 9.22 -20.30
CA GLY A 118 -3.95 10.17 -19.82
C GLY A 118 -3.51 11.63 -19.67
N LYS A 119 -2.36 12.06 -20.21
CA LYS A 119 -1.86 13.46 -20.10
C LYS A 119 -2.87 14.56 -20.48
N THR A 120 -3.79 14.29 -21.39
CA THR A 120 -4.83 15.24 -21.84
C THR A 120 -6.11 15.16 -20.99
N THR A 121 -6.25 14.11 -20.18
CA THR A 121 -7.43 13.80 -19.35
C THR A 121 -7.20 14.10 -17.87
N SER A 122 -5.95 14.02 -17.40
CA SER A 122 -5.51 14.23 -16.01
C SER A 122 -5.76 15.63 -15.48
#